data_AF-A0A6M4BVX0-F1
#
_entry.id   AF-A0A6M4BVX0-F1
#
_cell.length_a   1.000
_cell.length_b   1.000
_cell.length_c   1.000
_cell.angle_alpha   90.00
_cell.angle_beta   90.00
_cell.angle_gamma   90.00
#
_symmetry.space_group_name_H-M   'P 1'
#
loop_
_entity.id
_entity.type
_entity.pdbx_description
1 polymer ?
#
loop_
_entity_poly.entity_id
_entity_poly.type
_entity_poly.pdbx_seq_one_letter_code
_entity_poly.pdbx_strand_id
1 'polypeptide(L)'
;EYDYEPVRRPWYTYALDNPDKIILTPPNLDVGGAGYVVSISYAVKSPFYPTMVVSMDVTMGFLYKLLIDSMPLCAMSYVKCFIMNNRGYLVSHPGLMDPNSSGPIEQQHITHKESMIAIDMLNHKGFVTKRLCNNFYDKTIQRFYEFNTSLTNVLSNVVSGDHCVHYYIAAIPGTNAFIGLVNASCSVGAFCPCSMVDRLCLNCNRMEQTECGCPCECSSELYECHN
;
A
#
# COMPACT_ATOMS: atom_id res chain seq x y z
N GLU A 1 28.37 -1.52 -15.00
CA GLU A 1 27.05 -1.50 -15.67
C GLU A 1 25.98 -1.69 -14.61
N TYR A 2 24.89 -0.93 -14.68
CA TYR A 2 23.73 -1.19 -13.83
C TYR A 2 23.01 -2.42 -14.37
N ASP A 3 23.00 -3.52 -13.61
CA ASP A 3 22.23 -4.72 -13.93
C ASP A 3 20.74 -4.44 -13.62
N TYR A 4 20.06 -3.77 -14.56
CA TYR A 4 18.63 -3.53 -14.47
C TYR A 4 17.89 -4.75 -15.01
N GLU A 5 17.35 -5.57 -14.12
CA GLU A 5 16.54 -6.74 -14.46
C GLU A 5 15.04 -6.41 -14.38
N PRO A 6 14.33 -6.17 -15.51
CA PRO A 6 12.94 -5.72 -15.49
C PRO A 6 11.98 -6.75 -14.88
N VAL A 7 12.26 -8.03 -15.11
CA VAL A 7 11.38 -9.14 -14.71
C VAL A 7 11.33 -9.37 -13.19
N ARG A 8 12.26 -8.78 -12.43
CA ARG A 8 12.25 -8.81 -10.96
C ARG A 8 11.60 -7.58 -10.32
N ARG A 9 11.19 -6.60 -11.13
CA ARG A 9 10.65 -5.35 -10.61
C ARG A 9 9.20 -5.53 -10.14
N PRO A 10 8.78 -4.85 -9.06
CA PRO A 10 7.42 -4.97 -8.55
C PRO A 10 6.34 -4.69 -9.59
N TRP A 11 6.52 -3.71 -10.49
CA TRP A 11 5.56 -3.42 -11.56
C TRP A 11 5.37 -4.61 -12.52
N TYR A 12 6.40 -5.44 -12.73
CA TYR A 12 6.33 -6.61 -13.61
C TYR A 12 5.67 -7.78 -12.88
N THR A 13 6.17 -8.10 -11.69
CA THR A 13 5.66 -9.25 -10.91
C THR A 13 4.22 -9.04 -10.47
N TYR A 14 3.85 -7.83 -10.03
CA TYR A 14 2.47 -7.54 -9.62
C TYR A 14 1.48 -7.61 -10.79
N ALA A 15 1.89 -7.23 -12.00
CA ALA A 15 1.08 -7.37 -13.21
C ALA A 15 0.85 -8.83 -13.58
N LEU A 16 1.87 -9.68 -13.47
CA LEU A 16 1.72 -11.12 -13.71
C LEU A 16 0.80 -11.78 -12.68
N ASP A 17 0.91 -11.39 -11.41
CA ASP A 17 0.09 -11.93 -10.31
C ASP A 17 -1.37 -11.50 -10.39
N ASN A 18 -1.67 -10.39 -11.08
CA ASN A 18 -3.00 -9.80 -11.17
C ASN A 18 -3.38 -9.58 -12.64
N PRO A 19 -3.59 -10.67 -13.40
CA PRO A 19 -3.94 -10.54 -14.79
C PRO A 19 -5.29 -9.81 -14.97
N ASP A 20 -5.45 -9.18 -16.13
CA ASP A 20 -6.68 -8.48 -16.52
C ASP A 20 -7.02 -7.27 -15.61
N LYS A 21 -6.03 -6.76 -14.87
CA LYS A 21 -6.12 -5.54 -14.05
C LYS A 21 -4.98 -4.57 -14.37
N ILE A 22 -5.26 -3.29 -14.23
CA ILE A 22 -4.23 -2.25 -14.24
C ILE A 22 -3.59 -2.19 -12.85
N ILE A 23 -2.28 -2.25 -12.80
CA ILE A 23 -1.52 -2.31 -11.55
C ILE A 23 -0.82 -0.98 -11.31
N LEU A 24 -1.10 -0.38 -10.16
CA LEU A 24 -0.41 0.78 -9.65
C LEU A 24 0.62 0.32 -8.63
N THR A 25 1.89 0.51 -8.96
CA THR A 25 3.02 0.25 -8.08
C THR A 25 3.39 1.52 -7.32
N PRO A 26 3.55 1.48 -5.98
CA PRO A 26 3.92 2.64 -5.17
C PRO A 26 5.21 3.33 -5.63
N PRO A 27 5.42 4.62 -5.26
CA PRO A 27 6.57 5.38 -5.71
C PRO A 27 7.91 4.70 -5.46
N ASN A 28 8.75 4.64 -6.48
CA ASN A 28 10.15 4.24 -6.42
C ASN A 28 11.03 5.28 -7.09
N LEU A 29 12.31 5.35 -6.70
CA LEU A 29 13.25 6.22 -7.37
C LEU A 29 13.51 5.72 -8.81
N ASP A 30 13.31 6.58 -9.79
CA ASP A 30 13.59 6.30 -11.20
C ASP A 30 15.09 6.27 -11.46
N VAL A 31 15.55 5.18 -12.09
CA VAL A 31 16.94 5.01 -12.53
C VAL A 31 17.31 5.97 -13.67
N GLY A 32 16.32 6.44 -14.44
CA GLY A 32 16.47 7.44 -15.49
C GLY A 32 16.60 8.87 -14.98
N GLY A 33 16.46 9.12 -13.67
CA GLY A 33 16.64 10.43 -13.06
C GLY A 33 15.39 11.32 -13.06
N ALA A 34 14.21 10.80 -13.38
CA ALA A 34 12.95 11.55 -13.30
C ALA A 34 12.46 11.82 -11.86
N GLY A 35 13.17 11.32 -10.84
CA GLY A 35 12.79 11.39 -9.44
C GLY A 35 11.89 10.21 -9.04
N TYR A 36 10.97 10.43 -8.09
CA TYR A 36 10.03 9.39 -7.68
C TYR A 36 8.91 9.21 -8.71
N VAL A 37 8.73 7.97 -9.16
CA VAL A 37 7.71 7.58 -10.15
C VAL A 37 6.81 6.49 -9.62
N VAL A 38 5.54 6.56 -10.02
CA VAL A 38 4.54 5.50 -9.87
C VAL A 38 4.46 4.78 -11.20
N SER A 39 4.71 3.47 -11.20
CA SER A 39 4.56 2.63 -12.39
C SER A 39 3.11 2.15 -12.52
N ILE A 40 2.55 2.30 -13.71
CA ILE A 40 1.23 1.80 -14.10
C ILE A 40 1.46 0.70 -15.13
N SER A 41 1.15 -0.55 -14.76
CA SER A 41 1.45 -1.73 -15.59
C SER A 41 0.23 -2.58 -15.88
N TYR A 42 0.29 -3.34 -16.97
CA TYR A 42 -0.76 -4.26 -17.41
C TYR A 42 -0.15 -5.50 -18.07
N ALA A 43 -0.63 -6.69 -17.70
CA ALA A 43 -0.21 -7.95 -18.29
C ALA A 43 -1.07 -8.28 -19.53
N VAL A 44 -0.44 -8.28 -20.70
CA VAL A 44 -1.04 -8.64 -21.98
C VAL A 44 -0.87 -10.15 -22.19
N LYS A 45 -1.98 -10.87 -22.16
CA LYS A 45 -2.03 -12.31 -22.46
C LYS A 45 -2.14 -12.53 -23.97
N SER A 46 -1.45 -13.54 -24.45
CA SER A 46 -1.58 -14.05 -25.82
C SER A 46 -1.73 -15.56 -25.79
N PRO A 47 -2.58 -16.15 -26.64
CA PRO A 47 -2.64 -17.61 -26.78
C PRO A 47 -1.41 -18.18 -27.49
N PHE A 48 -0.63 -17.36 -28.20
CA PHE A 48 0.50 -17.78 -29.02
C PHE A 48 1.87 -17.31 -28.50
N TYR A 49 1.88 -16.36 -27.56
CA TYR A 49 3.10 -15.77 -27.03
C TYR A 49 3.09 -15.77 -25.50
N PRO A 50 4.26 -15.80 -24.84
CA PRO A 50 4.35 -15.60 -23.40
C PRO A 50 3.66 -14.30 -22.98
N THR A 51 3.12 -14.27 -21.75
CA THR A 51 2.55 -13.05 -21.18
C THR A 51 3.59 -11.93 -21.22
N MET A 52 3.21 -10.80 -21.81
CA MET A 52 4.04 -9.60 -21.87
C MET A 52 3.50 -8.59 -20.88
N VAL A 53 4.37 -7.80 -20.26
CA VAL A 53 3.94 -6.68 -19.39
C VAL A 53 4.31 -5.38 -20.06
N VAL A 54 3.30 -4.53 -20.24
CA VAL A 54 3.50 -3.13 -20.63
C VAL A 54 3.43 -2.27 -19.37
N SER A 55 4.28 -1.25 -19.28
CA SER A 55 4.33 -0.34 -18.15
C SER A 55 4.62 1.07 -18.61
N MET A 56 4.05 2.05 -17.92
CA MET A 56 4.40 3.46 -18.05
C MET A 56 4.66 4.06 -16.68
N ASP A 57 5.58 5.00 -16.61
CA ASP A 57 5.89 5.71 -15.38
C ASP A 57 5.27 7.10 -15.39
N VAL A 58 4.73 7.49 -14.24
CA VAL A 58 4.17 8.80 -13.99
C VAL A 58 4.87 9.39 -12.78
N THR A 59 5.30 10.65 -12.85
CA THR A 59 5.95 11.28 -11.69
C THR A 59 4.97 11.38 -10.53
N MET A 60 5.47 11.12 -9.32
CA MET A 60 4.67 11.12 -8.09
C MET A 60 3.89 12.44 -7.93
N GLY A 61 4.55 13.58 -8.20
CA GLY A 61 3.92 14.90 -8.14
C GLY A 61 2.84 15.14 -9.19
N PHE A 62 3.00 14.62 -10.41
CA PHE A 62 1.96 14.71 -11.44
C PHE A 62 0.72 13.91 -11.04
N LEU A 63 0.89 12.69 -10.53
CA LEU A 63 -0.24 11.86 -10.09
C LEU A 63 -1.00 12.52 -8.92
N TYR A 64 -0.28 13.11 -7.96
CA TYR A 64 -0.91 13.83 -6.85
C TYR A 64 -1.67 15.07 -7.31
N LYS A 65 -1.10 15.83 -8.26
CA LYS A 65 -1.81 16.96 -8.87
C LYS A 65 -3.07 16.50 -9.60
N LEU A 66 -2.99 15.43 -10.39
CA LEU A 66 -4.14 14.87 -11.10
C LEU A 66 -5.27 14.47 -10.13
N LEU A 67 -4.93 13.91 -8.98
CA LEU A 67 -5.89 13.57 -7.92
C LEU A 67 -6.61 14.82 -7.40
N ILE A 68 -5.87 15.89 -7.09
CA ILE A 68 -6.44 17.15 -6.60
C ILE A 68 -7.30 17.83 -7.67
N ASP A 69 -6.81 17.90 -8.91
CA ASP A 69 -7.52 18.53 -10.02
C ASP A 69 -8.84 17.79 -10.32
N SER A 70 -8.86 16.46 -10.15
CA SER A 70 -10.07 15.63 -10.33
C SER A 70 -11.02 15.68 -9.13
N MET A 71 -10.50 15.89 -7.92
CA MET A 71 -11.27 15.97 -6.67
C MET A 71 -10.87 17.20 -5.87
N PRO A 72 -11.43 18.38 -6.17
CA PRO A 72 -11.01 19.65 -5.54
C PRO A 72 -11.16 19.68 -4.01
N LEU A 73 -12.04 18.84 -3.43
CA LEU A 73 -12.17 18.69 -1.98
C LEU A 73 -10.84 18.28 -1.32
N CYS A 74 -9.98 17.55 -2.04
CA CYS A 74 -8.67 17.10 -1.57
C CYS A 74 -7.64 18.24 -1.42
N ALA A 75 -7.94 19.45 -1.91
CA ALA A 75 -7.11 20.64 -1.69
C ALA A 75 -7.39 21.31 -0.33
N MET A 76 -8.45 20.92 0.37
CA MET A 76 -8.81 21.52 1.65
C MET A 76 -7.91 21.01 2.78
N SER A 77 -7.50 21.89 3.69
CA SER A 77 -6.53 21.57 4.74
C SER A 77 -6.99 20.49 5.75
N TYR A 78 -8.30 20.28 5.89
CA TYR A 78 -8.91 19.30 6.78
C TYR A 78 -9.33 18.00 6.05
N VAL A 79 -9.12 17.94 4.73
CA VAL A 79 -9.39 16.77 3.91
C VAL A 79 -8.07 16.20 3.39
N LYS A 80 -7.81 14.92 3.62
CA LYS A 80 -6.70 14.21 2.98
C LYS A 80 -7.26 13.20 2.01
N CYS A 81 -6.72 13.18 0.80
CA CYS A 81 -6.99 12.13 -0.16
C CYS A 81 -5.73 11.32 -0.41
N PHE A 82 -5.90 10.02 -0.58
CA PHE A 82 -4.80 9.12 -0.88
C PHE A 82 -5.23 8.03 -1.84
N ILE A 83 -4.24 7.45 -2.51
CA ILE A 83 -4.39 6.22 -3.28
C ILE A 83 -3.48 5.20 -2.61
N MET A 84 -3.98 3.99 -2.38
CA MET A 84 -3.19 2.87 -1.89
C MET A 84 -3.40 1.65 -2.79
N ASN A 85 -2.39 0.78 -2.89
CA ASN A 85 -2.55 -0.49 -3.58
C ASN A 85 -3.21 -1.55 -2.67
N ASN A 86 -3.45 -2.73 -3.23
CA ASN A 86 -4.03 -3.88 -2.54
C ASN A 86 -3.15 -4.51 -1.46
N ARG A 87 -1.94 -3.99 -1.25
CA ARG A 87 -1.07 -4.34 -0.13
C ARG A 87 -0.99 -3.24 0.94
N GLY A 88 -1.77 -2.16 0.79
CA GLY A 88 -1.83 -1.03 1.73
C GLY A 88 -0.68 -0.02 1.59
N TYR A 89 0.18 -0.16 0.58
CA TYR A 89 1.22 0.82 0.29
C TYR A 89 0.63 2.02 -0.45
N LEU A 90 1.03 3.22 -0.03
CA LEU A 90 0.54 4.48 -0.56
C LEU A 90 1.15 4.75 -1.93
N VAL A 91 0.27 4.88 -2.93
CA VAL A 91 0.60 5.30 -4.29
C VAL A 91 0.62 6.83 -4.39
N SER A 92 -0.28 7.49 -3.67
CA SER A 92 -0.38 8.95 -3.60
C SER A 92 -0.91 9.33 -2.22
N HIS A 93 -0.30 10.32 -1.56
CA HIS A 93 -0.74 10.81 -0.24
C HIS A 93 -0.06 12.18 0.01
N PRO A 94 -0.72 13.15 0.67
CA PRO A 94 -0.14 14.48 0.94
C PRO A 94 1.21 14.42 1.67
N GLY A 95 1.33 13.52 2.65
CA GLY A 95 2.58 13.26 3.38
C GLY A 95 3.72 12.64 2.55
N LEU A 96 3.51 12.25 1.30
CA LEU A 96 4.61 11.89 0.37
C LEU A 96 5.15 13.13 -0.37
N MET A 97 4.37 14.21 -0.42
CA MET A 97 4.75 15.49 -1.03
C MET A 97 5.38 16.45 -0.03
N ASP A 98 5.20 16.18 1.27
CA ASP A 98 5.72 17.02 2.34
C ASP A 98 7.22 16.75 2.53
N PRO A 99 8.11 17.73 2.27
CA PRO A 99 9.55 17.56 2.48
C PRO A 99 9.92 17.39 3.97
N ASN A 100 9.03 17.76 4.89
CA ASN A 100 9.25 17.58 6.33
C ASN A 100 8.72 16.24 6.85
N SER A 101 8.09 15.43 5.98
CA SER A 101 7.64 14.09 6.35
C SER A 101 8.84 13.20 6.69
N SER A 102 8.78 12.52 7.84
CA SER A 102 9.77 11.52 8.22
C SER A 102 9.63 10.22 7.42
N GLY A 103 10.78 9.59 7.14
CA GLY A 103 10.90 8.26 6.53
C GLY A 103 11.18 8.27 5.02
N PRO A 104 11.64 7.14 4.45
CA PRO A 104 11.85 7.00 3.01
C PRO A 104 10.53 7.11 2.27
N ILE A 105 10.47 7.80 1.13
CA ILE A 105 9.23 7.90 0.31
C ILE A 105 8.79 6.51 -0.17
N GLU A 106 9.76 5.65 -0.47
CA GLU A 106 9.52 4.27 -0.88
C GLU A 106 8.87 3.48 0.26
N GLN A 107 7.93 2.60 -0.09
CA GLN A 107 7.34 1.63 0.84
C GLN A 107 6.55 2.24 2.02
N GLN A 108 6.08 3.48 1.87
CA GLN A 108 5.18 4.08 2.84
C GLN A 108 3.83 3.34 2.85
N HIS A 109 3.49 2.74 3.99
CA HIS A 109 2.28 1.95 4.18
C HIS A 109 1.23 2.73 4.98
N ILE A 110 -0.06 2.46 4.75
CA ILE A 110 -1.17 3.15 5.41
C ILE A 110 -1.09 3.10 6.94
N THR A 111 -0.54 2.01 7.49
CA THR A 111 -0.30 1.84 8.95
C THR A 111 0.68 2.83 9.56
N HIS A 112 1.53 3.48 8.76
CA HIS A 112 2.48 4.51 9.22
C HIS A 112 1.90 5.92 9.15
N LYS A 113 1.13 6.22 8.09
CA LYS A 113 0.62 7.57 7.83
C LYS A 113 -0.78 7.81 8.38
N GLU A 114 -1.60 6.77 8.43
CA GLU A 114 -3.02 6.87 8.80
C GLU A 114 -3.40 5.71 9.75
N SER A 115 -2.65 5.57 10.86
CA SER A 115 -2.79 4.47 11.84
C SER A 115 -4.21 4.28 12.37
N MET A 116 -4.94 5.36 12.66
CA MET A 116 -6.34 5.30 13.11
C MET A 116 -7.22 4.57 12.11
N ILE A 117 -7.07 4.90 10.82
CA ILE A 117 -7.83 4.32 9.73
C ILE A 117 -7.40 2.87 9.54
N ALA A 118 -6.10 2.59 9.57
CA ALA A 118 -5.58 1.24 9.46
C ALA A 118 -6.10 0.31 10.56
N ILE A 119 -6.24 0.79 11.81
CA ILE A 119 -6.84 0.04 12.92
C ILE A 119 -8.31 -0.27 12.64
N ASP A 120 -9.11 0.73 12.26
CA ASP A 120 -10.54 0.53 12.00
C ASP A 120 -10.79 -0.38 10.78
N MET A 121 -9.93 -0.29 9.75
CA MET A 121 -9.99 -1.14 8.56
C MET A 121 -9.90 -2.64 8.89
N LEU A 122 -9.17 -3.03 9.93
CA LEU A 122 -9.06 -4.43 10.35
C LEU A 122 -10.36 -4.99 10.94
N ASN A 123 -11.29 -4.12 11.36
CA ASN A 123 -12.60 -4.53 11.86
C ASN A 123 -13.62 -4.80 10.74
N HIS A 124 -13.34 -4.38 9.50
CA HIS A 124 -14.17 -4.70 8.35
C HIS A 124 -14.01 -6.17 7.96
N LYS A 125 -15.05 -6.97 8.22
CA LYS A 125 -15.06 -8.40 7.90
C LYS A 125 -14.85 -8.63 6.40
N GLY A 126 -13.83 -9.43 6.06
CA GLY A 126 -13.55 -9.83 4.68
C GLY A 126 -12.93 -8.74 3.79
N PHE A 127 -12.63 -7.56 4.35
CA PHE A 127 -11.96 -6.49 3.60
C PHE A 127 -10.45 -6.62 3.65
N VAL A 128 -9.89 -6.85 4.84
CA VAL A 128 -8.44 -6.95 5.06
C VAL A 128 -8.09 -8.35 5.52
N THR A 129 -7.10 -8.98 4.90
CA THR A 129 -6.52 -10.24 5.35
C THR A 129 -5.06 -10.03 5.65
N LYS A 130 -4.61 -10.50 6.81
CA LYS A 130 -3.20 -10.55 7.13
C LYS A 130 -2.57 -11.81 6.53
N ARG A 131 -1.47 -11.64 5.81
CA ARG A 131 -0.76 -12.72 5.11
C ARG A 131 0.66 -12.81 5.59
N LEU A 132 1.21 -14.02 5.41
CA LEU A 132 2.57 -14.35 5.78
C LEU A 132 3.19 -15.15 4.63
N CYS A 133 4.39 -14.77 4.20
CA CYS A 133 5.15 -15.43 3.14
C CYS A 133 6.51 -15.85 3.69
N ASN A 134 6.91 -17.08 3.41
CA ASN A 134 8.24 -17.58 3.76
C ASN A 134 9.16 -17.45 2.56
N ASN A 135 10.25 -16.69 2.70
CA ASN A 135 11.31 -16.61 1.74
C ASN A 135 12.45 -17.53 2.16
N PHE A 136 12.54 -18.67 1.49
CA PHE A 136 13.53 -19.70 1.80
C PHE A 136 14.96 -19.33 1.39
N TYR A 137 15.13 -18.35 0.49
CA TYR A 137 16.45 -17.94 0.02
C TYR A 137 17.19 -17.11 1.08
N ASP A 138 16.52 -16.13 1.66
CA ASP A 138 17.06 -15.27 2.71
C ASP A 138 16.64 -15.70 4.14
N LYS A 139 15.88 -16.80 4.23
CA LYS A 139 15.34 -17.35 5.49
C LYS A 139 14.49 -16.34 6.25
N THR A 140 13.70 -15.51 5.57
CA THR A 140 12.81 -14.53 6.21
C THR A 140 11.34 -14.93 6.11
N ILE A 141 10.58 -14.55 7.12
CA ILE A 141 9.12 -14.59 7.13
C ILE A 141 8.62 -13.16 6.99
N GLN A 142 7.95 -12.87 5.87
CA GLN A 142 7.37 -11.56 5.57
C GLN A 142 5.90 -11.52 5.95
N ARG A 143 5.50 -10.54 6.75
CA ARG A 143 4.11 -10.24 7.11
C ARG A 143 3.63 -9.04 6.34
N PHE A 144 2.45 -9.15 5.73
CA PHE A 144 1.86 -8.08 4.94
C PHE A 144 0.33 -8.14 4.96
N TYR A 145 -0.29 -7.09 4.42
CA TYR A 145 -1.73 -7.00 4.28
C TYR A 145 -2.16 -7.30 2.85
N GLU A 146 -3.34 -7.88 2.71
CA GLU A 146 -4.03 -8.05 1.45
C GLU A 146 -5.44 -7.47 1.58
N PHE A 147 -5.70 -6.42 0.80
CA PHE A 147 -6.99 -5.74 0.75
C PHE A 147 -7.83 -6.27 -0.41
N ASN A 148 -9.10 -6.53 -0.14
CA ASN A 148 -10.02 -7.09 -1.11
C ASN A 148 -10.43 -6.06 -2.18
N THR A 149 -9.86 -6.19 -3.37
CA THR A 149 -10.11 -5.29 -4.52
C THR A 149 -11.50 -5.44 -5.14
N SER A 150 -12.24 -6.49 -4.79
CA SER A 150 -13.63 -6.72 -5.25
C SER A 150 -14.67 -6.00 -4.38
N LEU A 151 -14.26 -4.92 -3.70
CA LEU A 151 -15.13 -4.09 -2.90
C LEU A 151 -16.14 -3.36 -3.80
N THR A 152 -17.44 -3.61 -3.60
CA THR A 152 -18.52 -3.04 -4.44
C THR A 152 -19.04 -1.69 -3.93
N ASN A 153 -18.95 -1.46 -2.62
CA ASN A 153 -19.49 -0.28 -1.96
C ASN A 153 -18.39 0.56 -1.33
N VAL A 154 -18.64 1.85 -1.13
CA VAL A 154 -17.75 2.71 -0.36
C VAL A 154 -17.74 2.24 1.09
N LEU A 155 -16.56 1.95 1.63
CA LEU A 155 -16.35 1.66 3.05
C LEU A 155 -16.20 2.96 3.82
N SER A 156 -16.76 3.00 5.03
CA SER A 156 -16.56 4.06 6.01
C SER A 156 -16.27 3.47 7.38
N ASN A 157 -16.06 4.31 8.39
CA ASN A 157 -15.78 3.90 9.77
C ASN A 157 -16.74 2.80 10.26
N VAL A 158 -16.21 1.69 10.82
CA VAL A 158 -17.01 0.64 11.48
C VAL A 158 -17.41 1.08 12.88
N VAL A 159 -16.43 1.56 13.64
CA VAL A 159 -16.65 2.03 15.00
C VAL A 159 -17.13 3.48 14.92
N SER A 160 -18.44 3.66 14.80
CA SER A 160 -19.13 4.95 14.84
C SER A 160 -19.15 5.53 16.27
N GLY A 161 -17.98 5.68 16.89
CA GLY A 161 -17.82 6.55 18.05
C GLY A 161 -17.84 8.02 17.60
N ASP A 162 -18.05 8.95 18.53
CA ASP A 162 -17.99 10.40 18.35
C ASP A 162 -16.54 10.84 18.03
N HIS A 163 -16.06 10.41 16.86
CA HIS A 163 -14.71 10.57 16.39
C HIS A 163 -14.69 11.66 15.34
N CYS A 164 -13.86 12.67 15.57
CA CYS A 164 -13.64 13.81 14.70
C CYS A 164 -12.91 13.46 13.39
N VAL A 165 -12.68 12.16 13.11
CA VAL A 165 -12.04 11.62 11.89
C VAL A 165 -12.98 10.65 11.19
N HIS A 166 -13.45 11.04 10.00
CA HIS A 166 -14.29 10.23 9.13
C HIS A 166 -13.50 9.84 7.88
N TYR A 167 -13.58 8.60 7.45
CA TYR A 167 -12.95 8.16 6.22
C TYR A 167 -13.93 7.47 5.28
N TYR A 168 -13.60 7.52 3.98
CA TYR A 168 -14.29 6.84 2.91
C TYR A 168 -13.27 6.16 2.02
N ILE A 169 -13.43 4.87 1.74
CA ILE A 169 -12.54 4.10 0.88
C ILE A 169 -13.36 3.41 -0.21
N ALA A 170 -12.93 3.57 -1.46
CA ALA A 170 -13.54 2.91 -2.60
C ALA A 170 -12.46 2.20 -3.44
N ALA A 171 -12.77 1.02 -3.95
CA ALA A 171 -11.91 0.38 -4.95
C ALA A 171 -11.95 1.18 -6.26
N ILE A 172 -10.80 1.32 -6.93
CA ILE A 172 -10.73 1.89 -8.27
C ILE A 172 -10.99 0.75 -9.26
N PRO A 173 -12.12 0.76 -9.99
CA PRO A 173 -12.54 -0.37 -10.81
C PRO A 173 -11.48 -0.77 -11.86
N GLY A 174 -11.29 -2.07 -12.05
CA GLY A 174 -10.31 -2.60 -13.02
C GLY A 174 -8.85 -2.45 -12.60
N THR A 175 -8.58 -2.03 -11.36
CA THR A 175 -7.21 -1.87 -10.84
C THR A 175 -6.94 -2.67 -9.57
N ASN A 176 -5.71 -2.64 -9.08
CA ASN A 176 -5.35 -3.12 -7.74
C ASN A 176 -5.43 -2.04 -6.64
N ALA A 177 -5.94 -0.85 -6.96
CA ALA A 177 -5.83 0.31 -6.09
C ALA A 177 -7.18 0.73 -5.48
N PHE A 178 -7.08 1.48 -4.40
CA PHE A 178 -8.19 2.11 -3.69
C PHE A 178 -7.93 3.60 -3.61
N ILE A 179 -9.00 4.38 -3.67
CA ILE A 179 -8.98 5.80 -3.31
C ILE A 179 -9.57 5.96 -1.91
N GLY A 180 -8.87 6.72 -1.08
CA GLY A 180 -9.29 7.08 0.27
C GLY A 180 -9.50 8.57 0.40
N LEU A 181 -10.55 8.98 1.10
CA LEU A 181 -10.82 10.34 1.54
C LEU A 181 -10.94 10.34 3.05
N VAL A 182 -10.24 11.25 3.72
CA VAL A 182 -10.25 11.43 5.16
C VAL A 182 -10.67 12.85 5.46
N ASN A 183 -11.74 13.01 6.23
CA ASN A 183 -12.18 14.27 6.77
C ASN A 183 -11.90 14.29 8.28
N ALA A 184 -10.91 15.09 8.68
CA ALA A 184 -10.47 15.17 10.06
C ALA A 184 -10.61 16.60 10.59
N SER A 185 -11.41 16.76 11.64
CA SER A 185 -11.60 18.02 12.37
C SER A 185 -10.67 18.15 13.59
N CYS A 186 -9.82 17.15 13.84
CA CYS A 186 -8.90 17.06 14.96
C CYS A 186 -7.67 16.24 14.59
N SER A 187 -6.62 16.33 15.41
CA SER A 187 -5.46 15.44 15.35
C SER A 187 -5.50 14.47 16.52
N VAL A 188 -5.82 13.19 16.24
CA VAL A 188 -5.77 12.11 17.23
C VAL A 188 -4.63 11.18 16.86
N GLY A 189 -3.68 11.01 17.76
CA GLY A 189 -2.62 10.03 17.59
C GLY A 189 -3.14 8.62 17.86
N ALA A 190 -3.07 7.74 16.86
CA ALA A 190 -3.01 6.30 17.10
C ALA A 190 -1.68 5.74 16.66
N PHE A 191 -1.35 4.62 17.28
CA PHE A 191 -0.11 3.93 17.03
C PHE A 191 -0.42 2.50 16.60
N CYS A 192 0.00 2.15 15.38
CA CYS A 192 0.23 0.78 15.00
C CYS A 192 1.68 0.42 15.40
N PRO A 193 1.93 -0.68 16.12
CA PRO A 193 3.27 -1.18 16.40
C PRO A 193 4.10 -1.38 15.12
N CYS A 194 5.14 -0.56 14.96
CA CYS A 194 5.98 -0.52 13.77
C CYS A 194 7.44 -0.22 14.15
N SER A 195 8.38 -0.89 13.49
CA SER A 195 9.78 -0.43 13.50
C SER A 195 9.89 0.82 12.64
N MET A 196 10.56 1.84 13.16
CA MET A 196 10.79 3.10 12.44
C MET A 196 12.17 3.14 11.76
N VAL A 197 12.97 2.08 11.93
CA VAL A 197 14.39 2.03 11.53
C VAL A 197 14.64 0.95 10.49
N ASP A 198 13.99 -0.21 10.66
CA ASP A 198 14.17 -1.38 9.81
C ASP A 198 12.81 -2.02 9.50
N ARG A 199 12.86 -3.17 8.83
CA ARG A 199 11.66 -3.96 8.52
C ARG A 199 11.37 -5.00 9.58
N LEU A 200 12.06 -5.04 10.72
CA LEU A 200 11.87 -6.10 11.70
C LEU A 200 10.53 -5.96 12.42
N CYS A 201 9.86 -7.08 12.60
CA CYS A 201 8.66 -7.10 13.43
C CYS A 201 9.02 -6.89 14.90
N LEU A 202 8.28 -6.01 15.59
CA LEU A 202 8.44 -5.80 17.04
C LEU A 202 8.10 -7.06 17.86
N ASN A 203 7.22 -7.92 17.35
CA ASN A 203 6.90 -9.21 17.95
C ASN A 203 6.70 -10.27 16.86
N CYS A 204 7.67 -11.18 16.76
CA CYS A 204 7.63 -12.27 15.80
C CYS A 204 6.74 -13.44 16.21
N ASN A 205 6.28 -13.54 17.46
CA ASN A 205 5.56 -14.73 17.96
C ASN A 205 4.03 -14.61 17.86
N ARG A 206 3.50 -13.42 17.65
CA ARG A 206 2.05 -13.15 17.62
C ARG A 206 1.67 -12.37 16.38
N MET A 207 0.56 -12.77 15.74
CA MET A 207 -0.04 -12.09 14.60
C MET A 207 -1.55 -12.24 14.64
N GLU A 208 -2.22 -11.36 15.38
CA GLU A 208 -3.68 -11.36 15.44
C GLU A 208 -4.29 -10.56 14.28
N GLN A 209 -5.44 -11.01 13.78
CA GLN A 209 -6.08 -10.41 12.62
C GLN A 209 -6.51 -8.95 12.86
N THR A 210 -7.01 -8.64 14.05
CA THR A 210 -7.58 -7.32 14.41
C THR A 210 -6.58 -6.36 15.06
N GLU A 211 -5.45 -6.84 15.56
CA GLU A 211 -4.42 -5.97 16.15
C GLU A 211 -3.64 -5.28 15.04
N CYS A 212 -3.56 -3.96 14.98
CA CYS A 212 -2.73 -3.31 13.95
C CYS A 212 -1.24 -3.60 14.12
N GLY A 213 -0.50 -3.59 13.01
CA GLY A 213 0.97 -3.63 12.98
C GLY A 213 1.46 -3.31 11.56
N CYS A 214 2.69 -2.83 11.38
CA CYS A 214 3.19 -2.59 10.02
C CYS A 214 3.58 -3.88 9.29
N PRO A 215 3.63 -3.89 7.94
CA PRO A 215 4.33 -4.92 7.21
C PRO A 215 5.77 -5.03 7.71
N CYS A 216 6.23 -6.24 7.97
CA CYS A 216 7.51 -6.48 8.64
C CYS A 216 8.02 -7.90 8.37
N GLU A 217 9.27 -8.15 8.73
CA GLU A 217 10.01 -9.38 8.48
C GLU A 217 10.52 -9.97 9.80
N CYS A 218 10.55 -11.29 9.88
CA CYS A 218 11.09 -12.08 10.98
C CYS A 218 12.09 -13.11 10.45
N SER A 219 13.06 -13.52 11.26
CA SER A 219 13.88 -14.69 10.91
C SER A 219 13.01 -15.96 10.93
N SER A 220 13.14 -16.78 9.90
CA SER A 220 12.51 -18.11 9.84
C SER A 220 13.20 -19.14 10.74
N GLU A 221 14.44 -18.87 11.21
CA GLU A 221 15.18 -19.76 12.12
C GLU A 221 14.50 -19.91 13.49
N LEU A 222 13.63 -18.97 13.86
CA LEU A 222 12.83 -19.02 15.08
C LEU A 222 11.65 -20.01 15.00
N TYR A 223 11.30 -20.47 13.79
CA TYR A 223 10.20 -21.40 13.56
C TYR A 223 10.76 -22.79 13.19
N GLU A 224 11.50 -23.40 14.12
CA GLU A 224 11.75 -24.85 14.03
C GLU A 224 10.39 -25.57 14.10
N CYS A 225 9.99 -26.20 13.00
CA CYS A 225 8.88 -27.15 13.03
C CYS A 225 9.37 -28.37 13.81
N HIS A 226 8.97 -28.48 15.08
CA HIS A 226 9.09 -29.76 15.77
C HIS A 226 8.20 -30.78 15.05
N ASN A 227 8.84 -31.78 14.44
CA ASN A 227 8.18 -32.93 13.80
C ASN A 227 7.23 -33.66 14.75
#